data_AF-A0A4Q3D2J3-F1
#
_entry.id   AF-A0A4Q3D2J3-F1
#
_cell.length_a   1.000
_cell.length_b   1.000
_cell.length_c   1.000
_cell.angle_alpha   90.00
_cell.angle_beta   90.00
_cell.angle_gamma   90.00
#
_symmetry.space_group_name_H-M   'P 1'
#
loop_
_entity.id
_entity.type
_entity.pdbx_description
1 polymer ?
#
loop_
_entity_poly.entity_id
_entity_poly.type
_entity_poly.pdbx_seq_one_letter_code
_entity_poly.pdbx_strand_id
1 'polypeptide(L)'
;MNIQSFYLLATAVGFSTLMACNGSDEQPKENNNDTTQSPAGAEAPEKTIKLAPLTEASPEFPGAALTIKEVKTEMAGNDSVKVTLNYDVKNYELKKQTAATTAGECNNSKDGQHIHFILDNKPYTALYNPTHTFTVPVNSKHYVMSFLSRSYHESLKNKEAGVLLHFSVDQKGVYKKLDNPATPMVFYSRPKGDYVGNDTKNVLLDFYVYNTTLAAEGHKVKATINGNTFVVDSWKPQFIQNAPMGAMKVKLELVDKDGNAVAGENTSIERDVQLAQSEPVR
;
A
#
# COMPACT_ATOMS: atom_id res chain seq x y z
N MET A 1 4.36 -9.09 50.54
CA MET A 1 4.40 -9.21 52.02
C MET A 1 3.01 -9.60 52.47
N ASN A 2 2.87 -10.69 53.22
CA ASN A 2 1.56 -11.20 53.66
C ASN A 2 0.88 -10.25 54.65
N ILE A 3 -0.44 -10.38 54.82
CA ILE A 3 -1.07 -10.77 56.10
C ILE A 3 -2.53 -11.18 55.82
N GLN A 4 -2.96 -12.29 56.45
CA GLN A 4 -4.34 -12.79 56.45
C GLN A 4 -5.12 -12.18 57.64
N SER A 5 -6.46 -12.21 57.57
CA SER A 5 -7.36 -12.77 58.62
C SER A 5 -8.82 -12.60 58.19
N PHE A 6 -9.61 -13.67 58.04
CA PHE A 6 -10.31 -14.43 59.07
C PHE A 6 -11.41 -13.65 59.81
N TYR A 7 -12.67 -14.03 59.59
CA TYR A 7 -13.66 -14.19 60.65
C TYR A 7 -14.54 -15.43 60.37
N LEU A 8 -15.17 -15.94 61.43
CA LEU A 8 -15.64 -17.31 61.60
C LEU A 8 -17.05 -17.31 62.25
N LEU A 9 -17.89 -18.30 61.89
CA LEU A 9 -19.03 -18.95 62.58
C LEU A 9 -20.12 -19.27 61.51
N ALA A 10 -20.50 -20.53 61.25
CA ALA A 10 -21.28 -21.48 62.08
C ALA A 10 -22.76 -21.03 62.22
N THR A 11 -23.80 -21.86 62.04
CA THR A 11 -24.01 -23.32 62.24
C THR A 11 -25.02 -23.91 61.22
N ALA A 12 -24.92 -25.17 60.76
CA ALA A 12 -25.74 -26.37 61.14
C ALA A 12 -27.27 -26.15 61.21
N VAL A 13 -28.23 -26.99 60.75
CA VAL A 13 -28.41 -28.47 60.55
C VAL A 13 -29.45 -28.66 59.39
N GLY A 14 -29.70 -29.78 58.67
CA GLY A 14 -29.18 -31.16 58.61
C GLY A 14 -30.30 -32.19 58.27
N PHE A 15 -29.95 -33.46 57.95
CA PHE A 15 -30.83 -34.63 57.61
C PHE A 15 -31.58 -34.58 56.23
N SER A 16 -31.36 -35.51 55.28
CA SER A 16 -31.94 -36.90 55.14
C SER A 16 -33.38 -36.89 54.56
N THR A 17 -33.85 -37.72 53.60
CA THR A 17 -33.46 -39.04 53.01
C THR A 17 -34.06 -39.28 51.59
N LEU A 18 -33.34 -40.03 50.74
CA LEU A 18 -33.73 -41.13 49.80
C LEU A 18 -35.12 -41.26 49.08
N MET A 19 -35.04 -41.74 47.81
CA MET A 19 -36.02 -42.55 47.01
C MET A 19 -37.32 -41.88 46.49
N ALA A 20 -37.99 -42.32 45.41
CA ALA A 20 -37.65 -43.07 44.16
C ALA A 20 -38.87 -43.08 43.18
N CYS A 21 -38.69 -43.59 41.95
CA CYS A 21 -39.70 -44.15 41.00
C CYS A 21 -40.55 -43.24 40.06
N ASN A 22 -40.20 -43.30 38.75
CA ASN A 22 -41.00 -43.78 37.58
C ASN A 22 -42.46 -43.31 37.30
N GLY A 23 -42.76 -42.89 36.05
CA GLY A 23 -44.13 -42.92 35.48
C GLY A 23 -44.46 -41.96 34.31
N SER A 24 -44.42 -42.49 33.07
CA SER A 24 -45.06 -42.13 31.78
C SER A 24 -46.08 -40.96 31.58
N ASP A 25 -45.95 -40.31 30.41
CA ASP A 25 -46.93 -39.69 29.48
C ASP A 25 -47.98 -38.64 29.92
N GLU A 26 -47.84 -37.38 29.44
CA GLU A 26 -48.74 -36.71 28.45
C GLU A 26 -48.31 -35.23 28.18
N GLN A 27 -48.62 -34.71 26.97
CA GLN A 27 -48.42 -33.32 26.51
C GLN A 27 -49.67 -32.45 26.78
N PRO A 28 -49.69 -31.12 26.48
CA PRO A 28 -48.62 -30.10 26.56
C PRO A 28 -49.10 -28.81 27.29
N LYS A 29 -48.19 -27.97 27.81
CA LYS A 29 -48.43 -26.52 27.96
C LYS A 29 -47.18 -25.70 27.65
N GLU A 30 -47.41 -24.61 26.92
CA GLU A 30 -46.40 -23.65 26.50
C GLU A 30 -45.73 -22.96 27.69
N ASN A 31 -44.44 -22.67 27.56
CA ASN A 31 -43.88 -21.41 28.04
C ASN A 31 -42.70 -21.03 27.15
N ASN A 32 -42.77 -19.83 26.58
CA ASN A 32 -41.73 -19.28 25.72
C ASN A 32 -40.41 -19.15 26.50
N ASN A 33 -39.33 -19.66 25.91
CA ASN A 33 -38.02 -19.08 26.13
C ASN A 33 -37.25 -19.09 24.80
N ASP A 34 -37.34 -17.96 24.10
CA ASP A 34 -36.68 -17.70 22.82
C ASP A 34 -35.17 -17.72 23.04
N THR A 35 -34.57 -18.90 22.85
CA THR A 35 -33.12 -19.01 22.71
C THR A 35 -32.79 -18.71 21.27
N THR A 36 -32.68 -17.42 20.95
CA THR A 36 -32.33 -16.97 19.60
C THR A 36 -30.91 -17.39 19.27
N GLN A 37 -30.78 -18.60 18.72
CA GLN A 37 -29.52 -19.18 18.30
C GLN A 37 -28.99 -18.34 17.14
N SER A 38 -28.05 -17.44 17.43
CA SER A 38 -27.42 -16.60 16.40
C SER A 38 -26.87 -17.52 15.30
N PRO A 39 -27.33 -17.40 14.04
CA PRO A 39 -26.77 -18.21 12.97
C PRO A 39 -25.30 -17.85 12.83
N ALA A 40 -24.43 -18.86 12.95
CA ALA A 40 -23.02 -18.70 12.60
C ALA A 40 -22.95 -18.09 11.20
N GLY A 41 -22.29 -16.94 11.09
CA GLY A 41 -22.27 -16.18 9.85
C GLY A 41 -21.76 -17.07 8.73
N ALA A 42 -22.60 -17.29 7.71
CA ALA A 42 -22.14 -17.95 6.50
C ALA A 42 -21.05 -17.07 5.90
N GLU A 43 -19.80 -17.54 5.92
CA GLU A 43 -18.72 -16.89 5.21
C GLU A 43 -19.13 -16.78 3.75
N ALA A 44 -19.30 -15.54 3.29
CA ALA A 44 -19.56 -15.29 1.89
C ALA A 44 -18.41 -15.91 1.09
N PRO A 45 -18.68 -16.68 0.01
CA PRO A 45 -17.64 -17.40 -0.71
C PRO A 45 -16.54 -16.42 -1.13
N GLU A 46 -15.29 -16.75 -0.81
CA GLU A 46 -14.13 -15.90 -1.11
C GLU A 46 -14.15 -15.54 -2.60
N LYS A 47 -14.35 -14.26 -2.88
CA LYS A 47 -14.33 -13.76 -4.25
C LYS A 47 -12.88 -13.77 -4.71
N THR A 48 -12.59 -14.47 -5.81
CA THR A 48 -11.25 -14.47 -6.40
C THR A 48 -10.79 -13.04 -6.69
N ILE A 49 -9.57 -12.71 -6.25
CA ILE A 49 -8.93 -11.42 -6.51
C ILE A 49 -8.83 -11.21 -8.02
N LYS A 50 -9.10 -9.98 -8.48
CA LYS A 50 -9.01 -9.59 -9.90
C LYS A 50 -8.16 -8.35 -10.06
N LEU A 51 -7.42 -8.30 -11.17
CA LEU A 51 -6.96 -7.04 -11.75
C LEU A 51 -7.91 -6.63 -12.88
N ALA A 52 -8.46 -5.42 -12.77
CA ALA A 52 -9.28 -4.79 -13.80
C ALA A 52 -8.57 -3.53 -14.33
N PRO A 53 -8.76 -3.13 -15.60
CA PRO A 53 -8.39 -1.78 -16.02
C PRO A 53 -9.24 -0.74 -15.28
N LEU A 54 -8.84 0.53 -15.35
CA LEU A 54 -9.73 1.65 -15.01
C LEU A 54 -10.96 1.62 -15.94
N THR A 55 -12.10 2.06 -15.40
CA THR A 55 -13.38 2.14 -16.13
C THR A 55 -13.30 3.11 -17.31
N GLU A 56 -12.69 4.27 -17.06
CA GLU A 56 -12.53 5.37 -17.99
C GLU A 56 -11.06 5.77 -18.09
N ALA A 57 -10.67 6.33 -19.25
CA ALA A 57 -9.31 6.84 -19.44
C ALA A 57 -9.08 8.09 -18.60
N SER A 58 -8.03 8.06 -17.78
CA SER A 58 -7.62 9.21 -16.97
C SER A 58 -7.16 10.40 -17.84
N PRO A 59 -7.36 11.65 -17.40
CA PRO A 59 -6.91 12.82 -18.15
C PRO A 59 -5.42 12.79 -18.44
N GLU A 60 -5.06 13.07 -19.69
CA GLU A 60 -3.67 13.20 -20.12
C GLU A 60 -3.13 14.61 -19.83
N PHE A 61 -1.81 14.70 -19.66
CA PHE A 61 -1.11 15.95 -19.41
C PHE A 61 0.02 16.13 -20.44
N PRO A 62 -0.30 16.62 -21.67
CA PRO A 62 0.67 16.74 -22.76
C PRO A 62 1.88 17.60 -22.36
N GLY A 63 3.08 17.06 -22.52
CA GLY A 63 4.33 17.73 -22.18
C GLY A 63 4.55 17.94 -20.67
N ALA A 64 3.78 17.28 -19.79
CA ALA A 64 4.06 17.30 -18.36
C ALA A 64 5.45 16.70 -18.08
N ALA A 65 6.27 17.43 -17.33
CA ALA A 65 7.64 17.02 -17.06
C ALA A 65 8.07 17.36 -15.64
N LEU A 66 8.90 16.49 -15.07
CA LEU A 66 9.51 16.62 -13.76
C LEU A 66 11.02 16.44 -13.87
N THR A 67 11.78 17.45 -13.46
CA THR A 67 13.24 17.38 -13.43
C THR A 67 13.78 17.88 -12.09
N ILE A 68 14.95 17.42 -11.67
CA ILE A 68 15.63 17.95 -10.50
C ILE A 68 16.47 19.14 -10.94
N LYS A 69 16.05 20.34 -10.53
CA LYS A 69 16.70 21.61 -10.83
C LYS A 69 17.98 21.80 -10.02
N GLU A 70 17.97 21.36 -8.76
CA GLU A 70 19.05 21.60 -7.81
C GLU A 70 19.04 20.54 -6.70
N VAL A 71 20.24 20.15 -6.25
CA VAL A 71 20.45 19.35 -5.05
C VAL A 71 21.34 20.15 -4.11
N LYS A 72 20.90 20.35 -2.87
CA LYS A 72 21.71 20.92 -1.78
C LYS A 72 21.96 19.85 -0.74
N THR A 73 23.17 19.83 -0.19
CA THR A 73 23.50 19.02 0.98
C THR A 73 24.11 19.88 2.07
N GLU A 74 23.78 19.55 3.31
CA GLU A 74 24.35 20.13 4.51
C GLU A 74 24.47 19.03 5.58
N MET A 75 25.51 19.09 6.41
CA MET A 75 25.70 18.12 7.49
C MET A 75 24.57 18.22 8.51
N ALA A 76 24.04 17.08 8.93
CA ALA A 76 23.02 16.96 9.96
C ALA A 76 23.59 16.17 11.14
N GLY A 77 24.36 16.84 11.99
CA GLY A 77 25.20 16.17 12.99
C GLY A 77 26.51 15.67 12.37
N ASN A 78 27.03 14.54 12.85
CA ASN A 78 28.31 13.95 12.45
C ASN A 78 28.18 12.65 11.63
N ASP A 79 27.02 12.01 11.65
CA ASP A 79 26.73 10.72 11.02
C ASP A 79 25.79 10.81 9.81
N SER A 80 25.20 11.98 9.57
CA SER A 80 24.11 12.17 8.63
C SER A 80 24.23 13.45 7.81
N VAL A 81 23.58 13.45 6.65
CA VAL A 81 23.54 14.54 5.66
C VAL A 81 22.08 14.83 5.34
N LYS A 82 21.66 16.08 5.49
CA LYS A 82 20.35 16.56 5.05
C LYS A 82 20.46 16.96 3.57
N VAL A 83 19.63 16.35 2.74
CA VAL A 83 19.56 16.53 1.29
C VAL A 83 18.27 17.28 0.96
N THR A 84 18.38 18.39 0.24
CA THR A 84 17.22 19.13 -0.29
C THR A 84 17.21 19.05 -1.81
N LEU A 85 16.12 18.53 -2.37
CA LEU A 85 15.85 18.50 -3.80
C LEU A 85 14.87 19.61 -4.15
N ASN A 86 15.25 20.45 -5.11
CA ASN A 86 14.34 21.38 -5.78
C ASN A 86 14.02 20.84 -7.17
N TYR A 87 12.73 20.69 -7.47
CA TYR A 87 12.21 20.24 -8.75
C TYR A 87 11.84 21.43 -9.64
N ASP A 88 11.99 21.25 -10.95
CA ASP A 88 11.31 22.04 -11.97
C ASP A 88 10.16 21.20 -12.53
N VAL A 89 8.95 21.77 -12.54
CA VAL A 89 7.69 21.09 -12.89
C VAL A 89 7.05 21.87 -14.04
N LYS A 90 6.80 21.20 -15.17
CA LYS A 90 6.26 21.82 -16.39
C LYS A 90 4.94 21.19 -16.79
N ASN A 91 4.06 22.00 -17.38
CA ASN A 91 2.75 21.60 -17.92
C ASN A 91 1.91 20.74 -16.94
N TYR A 92 2.07 21.02 -15.64
CA TYR A 92 1.48 20.26 -14.56
C TYR A 92 1.29 21.15 -13.34
N GLU A 93 0.20 20.98 -12.60
CA GLU A 93 -0.20 21.89 -11.52
C GLU A 93 -0.35 21.10 -10.22
N LEU A 94 0.66 21.20 -9.35
CA LEU A 94 0.61 20.61 -8.01
C LEU A 94 -0.55 21.20 -7.20
N LYS A 95 -1.11 20.40 -6.29
CA LYS A 95 -2.27 20.67 -5.42
C LYS A 95 -3.63 20.76 -6.10
N LYS A 96 -3.71 20.82 -7.42
CA LYS A 96 -4.99 20.83 -8.13
C LYS A 96 -5.66 19.46 -8.11
N GLN A 97 -6.96 19.38 -7.85
CA GLN A 97 -7.71 18.13 -8.02
C GLN A 97 -7.76 17.73 -9.50
N THR A 98 -7.58 16.44 -9.81
CA THR A 98 -7.67 15.96 -11.19
C THR A 98 -9.15 15.77 -11.55
N ALA A 99 -9.64 16.50 -12.54
CA ALA A 99 -11.01 16.38 -13.02
C ALA A 99 -11.19 15.08 -13.84
N ALA A 100 -11.55 13.99 -13.17
CA ALA A 100 -11.79 12.68 -13.75
C ALA A 100 -12.91 11.94 -12.99
N THR A 101 -13.67 11.08 -13.68
CA THR A 101 -14.63 10.15 -13.06
C THR A 101 -13.93 9.16 -12.12
N THR A 102 -12.75 8.67 -12.51
CA THR A 102 -11.88 7.77 -11.75
C THR A 102 -11.43 8.33 -10.39
N ALA A 103 -11.48 9.66 -10.19
CA ALA A 103 -11.17 10.30 -8.91
C ALA A 103 -12.16 9.97 -7.78
N GLY A 104 -13.35 9.44 -8.11
CA GLY A 104 -14.34 8.95 -7.15
C GLY A 104 -14.34 7.42 -6.99
N GLU A 105 -13.54 6.69 -7.76
CA GLU A 105 -13.57 5.22 -7.79
C GLU A 105 -12.61 4.56 -6.80
N CYS A 106 -11.56 5.26 -6.40
CA CYS A 106 -10.53 4.80 -5.47
C CYS A 106 -10.03 5.94 -4.57
N ASN A 107 -9.16 5.63 -3.60
CA ASN A 107 -8.59 6.57 -2.65
C ASN A 107 -8.00 7.83 -3.34
N ASN A 108 -8.54 9.02 -3.03
CA ASN A 108 -8.15 10.29 -3.63
C ASN A 108 -7.54 11.26 -2.60
N SER A 109 -6.38 11.85 -2.92
CA SER A 109 -5.76 12.86 -2.10
C SER A 109 -6.59 14.14 -2.08
N LYS A 110 -7.06 14.53 -0.88
CA LYS A 110 -7.69 15.83 -0.63
C LYS A 110 -6.80 17.02 -1.03
N ASP A 111 -5.48 16.83 -0.95
CA ASP A 111 -4.46 17.86 -1.21
C ASP A 111 -4.05 17.89 -2.69
N GLY A 112 -4.70 17.10 -3.55
CA GLY A 112 -4.63 17.19 -5.01
C GLY A 112 -3.43 16.50 -5.67
N GLN A 113 -3.12 16.90 -6.90
CA GLN A 113 -1.99 16.45 -7.71
C GLN A 113 -0.66 16.65 -6.99
N HIS A 114 0.24 15.66 -7.09
CA HIS A 114 1.47 15.65 -6.30
C HIS A 114 2.59 14.84 -6.97
N ILE A 115 3.81 14.98 -6.45
CA ILE A 115 4.93 14.11 -6.81
C ILE A 115 4.92 12.92 -5.82
N HIS A 116 5.04 11.70 -6.32
CA HIS A 116 5.45 10.56 -5.49
C HIS A 116 6.97 10.55 -5.42
N PHE A 117 7.53 10.58 -4.21
CA PHE A 117 8.97 10.50 -3.95
C PHE A 117 9.31 9.20 -3.24
N ILE A 118 10.21 8.41 -3.81
CA ILE A 118 10.65 7.11 -3.29
C ILE A 118 12.16 7.17 -3.08
N LEU A 119 12.60 7.03 -1.83
CA LEU A 119 14.00 6.88 -1.44
C LEU A 119 14.28 5.40 -1.14
N ASP A 120 15.26 4.81 -1.81
CA ASP A 120 15.75 3.43 -1.61
C ASP A 120 14.63 2.39 -1.49
N ASN A 121 13.67 2.43 -2.42
CA ASN A 121 12.53 1.51 -2.50
C ASN A 121 11.62 1.49 -1.27
N LYS A 122 11.69 2.49 -0.38
CA LYS A 122 10.75 2.69 0.72
C LYS A 122 9.35 3.06 0.19
N PRO A 123 8.28 2.93 1.00
CA PRO A 123 6.97 3.46 0.63
C PRO A 123 7.05 4.95 0.30
N TYR A 124 6.40 5.38 -0.78
CA TYR A 124 6.56 6.75 -1.29
C TYR A 124 6.05 7.82 -0.31
N THR A 125 6.61 9.03 -0.38
CA THR A 125 6.10 10.25 0.25
C THR A 125 5.39 11.10 -0.80
N ALA A 126 4.19 11.60 -0.50
CA ALA A 126 3.49 12.55 -1.36
C ALA A 126 4.05 13.97 -1.16
N LEU A 127 4.55 14.59 -2.23
CA LEU A 127 5.07 15.95 -2.21
C LEU A 127 4.12 16.90 -2.96
N TYR A 128 3.49 17.79 -2.20
CA TYR A 128 2.58 18.81 -2.71
C TYR A 128 3.29 20.13 -3.08
N ASN A 129 4.60 20.23 -2.83
CA ASN A 129 5.44 21.37 -3.19
C ASN A 129 6.67 20.86 -3.97
N PRO A 130 7.26 21.66 -4.87
CA PRO A 130 8.42 21.26 -5.68
C PRO A 130 9.75 21.27 -4.91
N THR A 131 9.72 21.28 -3.57
CA THR A 131 10.91 21.18 -2.72
C THR A 131 10.68 20.11 -1.68
N HIS A 132 11.64 19.20 -1.50
CA HIS A 132 11.61 18.20 -0.44
C HIS A 132 12.99 18.05 0.21
N THR A 133 12.98 17.85 1.52
CA THR A 133 14.18 17.71 2.34
C THR A 133 14.08 16.43 3.14
N PHE A 134 15.12 15.61 3.10
CA PHE A 134 15.24 14.34 3.80
C PHE A 134 16.67 14.14 4.30
N THR A 135 16.89 13.15 5.16
CA THR A 135 18.21 12.86 5.74
C THR A 135 18.68 11.46 5.34
N VAL A 136 19.97 11.34 5.05
CA VAL A 136 20.66 10.08 4.76
C VAL A 136 21.94 9.97 5.60
N PRO A 137 22.49 8.77 5.84
CA PRO A 137 23.79 8.62 6.48
C PRO A 137 24.93 9.26 5.67
N VAL A 138 26.08 9.52 6.29
CA VAL A 138 27.33 9.79 5.57
C VAL A 138 27.90 8.52 4.91
N ASN A 139 28.78 8.70 3.92
CA ASN A 139 29.46 7.61 3.17
C ASN A 139 28.48 6.62 2.51
N SER A 140 27.35 7.10 2.03
CA SER A 140 26.25 6.29 1.52
C SER A 140 25.99 6.50 0.02
N LYS A 141 25.16 5.62 -0.56
CA LYS A 141 24.63 5.72 -1.92
C LYS A 141 23.12 5.53 -1.88
N HIS A 142 22.41 6.28 -2.70
CA HIS A 142 20.95 6.34 -2.66
C HIS A 142 20.33 6.43 -4.06
N TYR A 143 19.15 5.83 -4.18
CA TYR A 143 18.25 6.02 -5.32
C TYR A 143 17.03 6.83 -4.88
N VAL A 144 16.80 7.95 -5.56
CA VAL A 144 15.55 8.70 -5.49
C VAL A 144 14.82 8.55 -6.80
N MET A 145 13.63 7.95 -6.77
CA MET A 145 12.69 7.97 -7.88
C MET A 145 11.55 8.93 -7.56
N SER A 146 11.32 9.90 -8.44
CA SER A 146 10.26 10.89 -8.29
C SER A 146 9.41 10.97 -9.55
N PHE A 147 8.09 10.97 -9.44
CA PHE A 147 7.18 11.10 -10.60
C PHE A 147 5.87 11.81 -10.29
N LEU A 148 5.33 12.52 -11.29
CA LEU A 148 4.05 13.23 -11.22
C LEU A 148 2.88 12.23 -11.12
N SER A 149 1.94 12.50 -10.22
CA SER A 149 0.80 11.63 -9.95
C SER A 149 -0.49 12.43 -9.74
N ARG A 150 -1.56 11.99 -10.41
CA ARG A 150 -2.92 12.55 -10.33
C ARG A 150 -3.41 12.57 -8.88
N SER A 151 -4.47 13.33 -8.58
CA SER A 151 -4.96 13.45 -7.20
C SER A 151 -5.31 12.09 -6.56
N TYR A 152 -5.78 11.13 -7.35
CA TYR A 152 -6.04 9.74 -6.97
C TYR A 152 -4.82 8.81 -7.14
N HIS A 153 -3.61 9.37 -7.00
CA HIS A 153 -2.33 8.67 -6.91
C HIS A 153 -1.89 7.87 -8.15
N GLU A 154 -2.61 7.95 -9.26
CA GLU A 154 -2.18 7.37 -10.52
C GLU A 154 -1.02 8.17 -11.13
N SER A 155 0.12 7.53 -11.32
CA SER A 155 1.29 8.15 -11.95
C SER A 155 1.10 8.42 -13.45
N LEU A 156 1.66 9.53 -13.92
CA LEU A 156 1.67 9.90 -15.34
C LEU A 156 2.62 8.97 -16.11
N LYS A 157 2.06 8.20 -17.06
CA LYS A 157 2.75 7.12 -17.81
C LYS A 157 3.57 7.62 -19.01
N ASN A 158 4.30 8.71 -18.84
CA ASN A 158 5.22 9.25 -19.85
C ASN A 158 6.62 9.42 -19.25
N LYS A 159 7.66 9.36 -20.08
CA LYS A 159 9.06 9.29 -19.64
C LYS A 159 9.50 10.57 -18.92
N GLU A 160 9.00 11.72 -19.35
CA GLU A 160 9.39 13.05 -18.89
C GLU A 160 8.75 13.42 -17.54
N ALA A 161 7.62 12.80 -17.17
CA ALA A 161 6.92 12.99 -15.91
C ALA A 161 7.60 12.32 -14.70
N GLY A 162 8.72 11.62 -14.90
CA GLY A 162 9.49 10.98 -13.84
C GLY A 162 11.01 11.14 -14.00
N VAL A 163 11.70 11.16 -12.86
CA VAL A 163 13.15 11.34 -12.77
C VAL A 163 13.74 10.39 -11.72
N LEU A 164 14.73 9.61 -12.16
CA LEU A 164 15.60 8.83 -11.27
C LEU A 164 16.89 9.62 -10.99
N LEU A 165 17.26 9.70 -9.72
CA LEU A 165 18.54 10.24 -9.25
C LEU A 165 19.28 9.16 -8.46
N HIS A 166 20.38 8.67 -9.01
CA HIS A 166 21.41 7.97 -8.26
C HIS A 166 22.44 8.98 -7.74
N PHE A 167 22.76 8.94 -6.45
CA PHE A 167 23.78 9.82 -5.85
C PHE A 167 24.49 9.17 -4.66
N SER A 168 25.60 9.79 -4.25
CA SER A 168 26.31 9.49 -3.00
C SER A 168 26.60 10.76 -2.20
N VAL A 169 26.79 10.58 -0.89
CA VAL A 169 27.35 11.60 0.00
C VAL A 169 28.54 11.01 0.77
N ASP A 170 29.59 11.80 0.99
CA ASP A 170 30.77 11.38 1.74
C ASP A 170 30.70 11.78 3.24
N GLN A 171 31.77 11.50 3.99
CA GLN A 171 31.94 11.84 5.41
C GLN A 171 31.81 13.34 5.73
N LYS A 172 31.94 14.22 4.74
CA LYS A 172 31.83 15.68 4.85
C LYS A 172 30.51 16.21 4.27
N GLY A 173 29.60 15.32 3.86
CA GLY A 173 28.34 15.67 3.23
C GLY A 173 28.47 16.16 1.78
N VAL A 174 29.62 15.91 1.13
CA VAL A 174 29.84 16.29 -0.27
C VAL A 174 28.97 15.41 -1.16
N TYR A 175 27.97 16.03 -1.79
CA TYR A 175 27.13 15.39 -2.79
C TYR A 175 27.93 15.08 -4.07
N LYS A 176 27.72 13.88 -4.59
CA LYS A 176 28.13 13.50 -5.94
C LYS A 176 26.97 12.79 -6.63
N LYS A 177 26.52 13.32 -7.76
CA LYS A 177 25.65 12.60 -8.69
C LYS A 177 26.39 11.38 -9.25
N LEU A 178 25.72 10.25 -9.29
CA LEU A 178 26.21 9.02 -9.92
C LEU A 178 25.40 8.72 -11.19
N ASP A 179 25.92 7.86 -12.04
CA ASP A 179 25.21 7.41 -13.23
C ASP A 179 24.05 6.50 -12.84
N ASN A 180 22.89 6.70 -13.47
CA ASN A 180 21.75 5.82 -13.28
C ASN A 180 21.99 4.46 -13.98
N PRO A 181 21.52 3.32 -13.40
CA PRO A 181 21.63 2.01 -14.02
C PRO A 181 21.04 1.97 -15.43
N ALA A 182 21.75 1.33 -16.36
CA ALA A 182 21.21 1.02 -17.69
C ALA A 182 20.18 -0.14 -17.68
N THR A 183 20.10 -0.89 -16.58
CA THR A 183 19.17 -2.01 -16.41
C THR A 183 17.73 -1.53 -16.17
N PRO A 184 16.71 -2.34 -16.54
CA PRO A 184 15.33 -2.12 -16.13
C PRO A 184 15.17 -2.02 -14.60
N MET A 185 14.28 -1.16 -14.13
CA MET A 185 13.90 -1.05 -12.71
C MET A 185 12.39 -0.82 -12.58
N VAL A 186 11.79 -1.25 -11.46
CA VAL A 186 10.36 -1.04 -11.15
C VAL A 186 10.18 -0.38 -9.79
N PHE A 187 9.38 0.68 -9.71
CA PHE A 187 9.17 1.48 -8.50
C PHE A 187 7.71 1.45 -8.08
N TYR A 188 7.48 1.11 -6.81
CA TYR A 188 6.15 0.88 -6.27
C TYR A 188 5.43 2.20 -5.94
N SER A 189 4.28 2.45 -6.57
CA SER A 189 3.40 3.60 -6.27
C SER A 189 2.27 3.19 -5.32
N ARG A 190 1.33 2.35 -5.77
CA ARG A 190 0.13 1.94 -5.03
C ARG A 190 -0.17 0.44 -5.20
N PRO A 191 -0.80 -0.23 -4.23
CA PRO A 191 -1.33 0.31 -2.97
C PRO A 191 -0.32 0.56 -1.83
N LYS A 192 -0.65 1.48 -0.92
CA LYS A 192 0.18 1.82 0.25
C LYS A 192 -0.69 2.24 1.44
N GLY A 193 -0.38 1.75 2.63
CA GLY A 193 -1.07 2.10 3.89
C GLY A 193 -2.41 1.41 4.00
N ASP A 194 -3.35 2.05 4.67
CA ASP A 194 -4.64 1.44 4.98
C ASP A 194 -5.74 1.94 4.04
N TYR A 195 -6.69 1.06 3.72
CA TYR A 195 -7.84 1.30 2.85
C TYR A 195 -9.11 0.99 3.64
N VAL A 196 -10.02 1.97 3.73
CA VAL A 196 -11.20 1.87 4.60
C VAL A 196 -12.50 2.08 3.83
N GLY A 197 -13.49 1.22 4.08
CA GLY A 197 -14.85 1.37 3.57
C GLY A 197 -14.91 1.34 2.04
N ASN A 198 -15.25 2.47 1.39
CA ASN A 198 -15.39 2.50 -0.07
C ASN A 198 -14.06 2.31 -0.81
N ASP A 199 -12.95 2.73 -0.22
CA ASP A 199 -11.61 2.67 -0.82
C ASP A 199 -11.10 1.22 -0.99
N THR A 200 -11.71 0.24 -0.30
CA THR A 200 -11.36 -1.18 -0.44
C THR A 200 -11.93 -1.83 -1.71
N LYS A 201 -12.93 -1.21 -2.36
CA LYS A 201 -13.63 -1.79 -3.52
C LYS A 201 -12.76 -1.84 -4.77
N ASN A 202 -12.01 -0.77 -5.01
CA ASN A 202 -11.05 -0.62 -6.11
C ASN A 202 -9.72 -0.11 -5.52
N VAL A 203 -8.85 -1.03 -5.15
CA VAL A 203 -7.54 -0.66 -4.64
C VAL A 203 -6.60 -0.47 -5.82
N LEU A 204 -6.18 0.78 -6.08
CA LEU A 204 -5.30 1.11 -7.20
C LEU A 204 -3.97 0.34 -7.11
N LEU A 205 -3.68 -0.47 -8.12
CA LEU A 205 -2.35 -0.99 -8.42
C LEU A 205 -1.67 -0.03 -9.39
N ASP A 206 -0.60 0.60 -8.93
CA ASP A 206 0.17 1.56 -9.70
C ASP A 206 1.67 1.39 -9.45
N PHE A 207 2.45 1.50 -10.52
CA PHE A 207 3.91 1.44 -10.47
C PHE A 207 4.53 2.24 -11.62
N TYR A 208 5.79 2.61 -11.46
CA TYR A 208 6.59 3.31 -12.44
C TYR A 208 7.73 2.40 -12.93
N VAL A 209 8.00 2.37 -14.23
CA VAL A 209 9.13 1.61 -14.79
C VAL A 209 10.23 2.53 -15.31
N TYR A 210 11.48 2.10 -15.22
CA TYR A 210 12.64 2.84 -15.70
C TYR A 210 13.50 1.95 -16.61
N ASN A 211 14.07 2.55 -17.67
CA ASN A 211 14.88 1.89 -18.70
C ASN A 211 14.27 0.59 -19.27
N THR A 212 12.94 0.56 -19.41
CA THR A 212 12.21 -0.52 -20.07
C THR A 212 10.87 -0.04 -20.62
N THR A 213 10.35 -0.76 -21.61
CA THR A 213 8.97 -0.65 -22.11
C THR A 213 8.29 -1.99 -21.87
N LEU A 214 7.08 -1.99 -21.30
CA LEU A 214 6.32 -3.22 -21.14
C LEU A 214 5.63 -3.61 -22.45
N ALA A 215 5.70 -4.89 -22.81
CA ALA A 215 5.03 -5.47 -23.98
C ALA A 215 4.80 -6.99 -23.84
N ALA A 216 3.81 -7.52 -24.57
CA ALA A 216 3.55 -8.97 -24.64
C ALA A 216 4.77 -9.80 -25.09
N GLU A 217 5.59 -9.26 -25.99
CA GLU A 217 6.84 -9.88 -26.47
C GLU A 217 8.11 -9.23 -25.89
N GLY A 218 7.96 -8.49 -24.78
CA GLY A 218 9.05 -7.76 -24.11
C GLY A 218 9.07 -8.01 -22.60
N HIS A 219 9.60 -7.05 -21.85
CA HIS A 219 9.51 -7.09 -20.39
C HIS A 219 8.06 -6.95 -19.92
N LYS A 220 7.75 -7.58 -18.79
CA LYS A 220 6.42 -7.56 -18.14
C LYS A 220 6.62 -7.33 -16.65
N VAL A 221 5.56 -6.90 -15.95
CA VAL A 221 5.52 -6.91 -14.49
C VAL A 221 4.62 -8.05 -14.04
N LYS A 222 5.20 -9.04 -13.37
CA LYS A 222 4.45 -10.10 -12.68
C LYS A 222 4.03 -9.55 -11.31
N ALA A 223 2.72 -9.41 -11.10
CA ALA A 223 2.14 -8.97 -9.85
C ALA A 223 1.58 -10.17 -9.07
N THR A 224 2.03 -10.37 -7.84
CA THR A 224 1.53 -11.42 -6.93
C THR A 224 0.81 -10.79 -5.76
N ILE A 225 -0.49 -11.05 -5.63
CA ILE A 225 -1.38 -10.43 -4.64
C ILE A 225 -2.01 -11.55 -3.79
N ASN A 226 -1.62 -11.65 -2.51
CA ASN A 226 -2.01 -12.76 -1.62
C ASN A 226 -1.88 -14.14 -2.30
N GLY A 227 -0.75 -14.38 -3.00
CA GLY A 227 -0.47 -15.62 -3.75
C GLY A 227 -1.06 -15.70 -5.17
N ASN A 228 -2.07 -14.88 -5.50
CA ASN A 228 -2.66 -14.83 -6.85
C ASN A 228 -1.70 -14.09 -7.80
N THR A 229 -1.31 -14.72 -8.90
CA THR A 229 -0.35 -14.16 -9.86
C THR A 229 -1.04 -13.60 -11.11
N PHE A 230 -0.67 -12.39 -11.50
CA PHE A 230 -1.11 -11.70 -12.70
C PHE A 230 0.11 -11.21 -13.49
N VAL A 231 -0.02 -11.12 -14.81
CA VAL A 231 1.04 -10.61 -15.69
C VAL A 231 0.55 -9.33 -16.35
N VAL A 232 1.27 -8.24 -16.11
CA VAL A 232 0.99 -6.90 -16.65
C VAL A 232 2.03 -6.59 -17.72
N ASP A 233 1.58 -6.59 -18.98
CA ASP A 233 2.39 -6.39 -20.18
C ASP A 233 2.26 -4.98 -20.78
N SER A 234 1.48 -4.10 -20.16
CA SER A 234 1.30 -2.71 -20.57
C SER A 234 1.42 -1.78 -19.36
N TRP A 235 2.12 -0.65 -19.53
CA TRP A 235 2.37 0.27 -18.43
C TRP A 235 1.17 1.20 -18.20
N LYS A 236 0.12 0.62 -17.63
CA LYS A 236 -1.17 1.26 -17.31
C LYS A 236 -1.56 0.96 -15.87
N PRO A 237 -2.30 1.86 -15.19
CA PRO A 237 -2.87 1.57 -13.89
C PRO A 237 -3.95 0.47 -13.98
N GLN A 238 -4.12 -0.28 -12.88
CA GLN A 238 -5.17 -1.29 -12.74
C GLN A 238 -5.81 -1.20 -11.35
N PHE A 239 -7.02 -1.71 -11.19
CA PHE A 239 -7.66 -1.89 -9.88
C PHE A 239 -7.54 -3.33 -9.42
N ILE A 240 -7.02 -3.53 -8.21
CA ILE A 240 -7.22 -4.74 -7.43
C ILE A 240 -8.65 -4.70 -6.90
N GLN A 241 -9.44 -5.69 -7.30
CA GLN A 241 -10.83 -5.87 -6.90
C GLN A 241 -11.00 -7.21 -6.19
N ASN A 242 -12.00 -7.30 -5.32
CA ASN A 242 -12.32 -8.50 -4.53
C ASN A 242 -11.19 -8.99 -3.62
N ALA A 243 -10.24 -8.12 -3.24
CA ALA A 243 -9.30 -8.44 -2.18
C ALA A 243 -10.06 -8.69 -0.86
N PRO A 244 -9.67 -9.70 -0.06
CA PRO A 244 -10.26 -9.92 1.26
C PRO A 244 -9.92 -8.75 2.20
N MET A 245 -10.75 -8.56 3.23
CA MET A 245 -10.42 -7.65 4.32
C MET A 245 -9.27 -8.24 5.16
N GLY A 246 -8.52 -7.37 5.83
CA GLY A 246 -7.29 -7.71 6.54
C GLY A 246 -6.05 -7.39 5.70
N ALA A 247 -4.99 -8.17 5.92
CA ALA A 247 -3.70 -7.94 5.27
C ALA A 247 -3.70 -8.34 3.80
N MET A 248 -3.24 -7.44 2.94
CA MET A 248 -2.96 -7.71 1.54
C MET A 248 -1.48 -7.42 1.24
N LYS A 249 -0.76 -8.48 0.86
CA LYS A 249 0.62 -8.46 0.39
C LYS A 249 0.64 -8.40 -1.13
N VAL A 250 1.35 -7.43 -1.68
CA VAL A 250 1.49 -7.19 -3.11
C VAL A 250 2.97 -7.14 -3.48
N LYS A 251 3.42 -8.12 -4.28
CA LYS A 251 4.77 -8.20 -4.82
C LYS A 251 4.75 -7.90 -6.32
N LEU A 252 5.67 -7.07 -6.79
CA LEU A 252 5.91 -6.79 -8.20
C LEU A 252 7.31 -7.29 -8.59
N GLU A 253 7.40 -8.02 -9.70
CA GLU A 253 8.65 -8.52 -10.25
C GLU A 253 8.73 -8.19 -11.74
N LEU A 254 9.82 -7.54 -12.18
CA LEU A 254 10.12 -7.45 -13.62
C LEU A 254 10.53 -8.82 -14.13
N VAL A 255 9.86 -9.26 -15.20
CA VAL A 255 10.17 -10.50 -15.90
C VAL A 255 10.40 -10.24 -17.40
N ASP A 256 11.16 -11.10 -18.05
CA ASP A 256 11.34 -11.09 -19.50
C ASP A 256 10.12 -11.64 -20.26
N LYS A 257 10.25 -11.75 -21.58
CA LYS A 257 9.17 -12.26 -22.44
C LYS A 257 8.74 -13.69 -22.09
N ASP A 258 9.67 -14.51 -21.60
CA ASP A 258 9.49 -15.93 -21.28
C ASP A 258 9.06 -16.14 -19.80
N GLY A 259 9.04 -15.06 -19.00
CA GLY A 259 8.64 -15.07 -17.60
C GLY A 259 9.80 -15.22 -16.60
N ASN A 260 11.05 -15.21 -17.05
CA ASN A 260 12.22 -15.27 -16.15
C ASN A 260 12.41 -13.93 -15.45
N ALA A 261 12.91 -13.92 -14.21
CA ALA A 261 13.17 -12.69 -13.48
C ALA A 261 14.29 -11.86 -14.14
N VAL A 262 14.05 -10.56 -14.32
CA VAL A 262 15.07 -9.63 -14.83
C VAL A 262 16.11 -9.37 -13.73
N ALA A 263 17.39 -9.52 -14.08
CA ALA A 263 18.50 -9.17 -13.19
C ALA A 263 18.81 -7.67 -13.27
N GLY A 264 19.14 -7.07 -12.11
CA GLY A 264 19.52 -5.67 -12.01
C GLY A 264 19.20 -5.08 -10.64
N GLU A 265 19.43 -3.78 -10.51
CA GLU A 265 18.99 -3.00 -9.35
C GLU A 265 17.46 -2.89 -9.34
N ASN A 266 16.83 -3.13 -8.19
CA ASN A 266 15.39 -2.87 -7.99
C ASN A 266 14.45 -3.49 -9.05
N THR A 267 14.61 -4.78 -9.33
CA THR A 267 13.73 -5.55 -10.24
C THR A 267 12.62 -6.33 -9.53
N SER A 268 12.64 -6.40 -8.20
CA SER A 268 11.57 -6.99 -7.37
C SER A 268 11.33 -6.15 -6.12
N ILE A 269 10.05 -5.89 -5.82
CA ILE A 269 9.58 -5.03 -4.72
C ILE A 269 8.28 -5.57 -4.13
N GLU A 270 8.08 -5.36 -2.82
CA GLU A 270 6.88 -5.82 -2.11
C GLU A 270 6.33 -4.72 -1.19
N ARG A 271 5.01 -4.75 -0.98
CA ARG A 271 4.29 -3.94 0.03
C ARG A 271 3.25 -4.78 0.74
N ASP A 272 3.04 -4.44 2.01
CA ASP A 272 1.89 -4.84 2.78
C ASP A 272 0.96 -3.63 2.96
N VAL A 273 -0.35 -3.87 2.86
CA VAL A 273 -1.42 -2.89 3.07
C VAL A 273 -2.57 -3.54 3.83
N GLN A 274 -3.37 -2.75 4.55
CA GLN A 274 -4.49 -3.26 5.33
C GLN A 274 -5.83 -2.77 4.74
N LEU A 275 -6.79 -3.69 4.57
CA LEU A 275 -8.14 -3.39 4.09
C LEU A 275 -9.14 -3.58 5.24
N ALA A 276 -9.92 -2.55 5.56
CA ALA A 276 -10.91 -2.60 6.64
C ALA A 276 -12.26 -2.02 6.20
N GLN A 277 -13.36 -2.52 6.78
CA GLN A 277 -14.70 -2.01 6.45
C GLN A 277 -15.03 -0.69 7.18
N SER A 278 -14.39 -0.44 8.31
CA SER A 278 -14.49 0.80 9.09
C SER A 278 -13.24 0.99 9.96
N GLU A 279 -13.03 2.20 10.47
CA GLU A 279 -12.07 2.47 11.54
C GLU A 279 -12.51 1.85 12.89
N PRO A 280 -11.58 1.59 13.83
CA PRO A 280 -10.14 1.61 13.62
C PRO A 280 -9.69 0.40 12.80
N VAL A 281 -8.75 0.63 11.88
CA VAL A 281 -8.01 -0.45 11.22
C VAL A 281 -7.33 -1.33 12.28
N ARG A 282 -7.55 -2.65 12.20
CA ARG A 282 -7.01 -3.68 13.12
C ARG A 282 -6.03 -4.59 12.40
#